data_AF-A0A2P2MS62-F1
#
_entry.id   AF-A0A2P2MS62-F1
#
_cell.length_a   1.000
_cell.length_b   1.000
_cell.length_c   1.000
_cell.angle_alpha   90.00
_cell.angle_beta   90.00
_cell.angle_gamma   90.00
#
_symmetry.space_group_name_H-M   'P 1'
#
loop_
_entity.id
_entity.type
_entity.pdbx_description
1 polymer ?
#
loop_
_entity_poly.entity_id
_entity_poly.type
_entity_poly.pdbx_seq_one_letter_code
_entity_poly.pdbx_strand_id
1 'polypeptide(L)'
;MQPSGWKLKEDYLPSGWLCLVCGASNSEELPPNFIKLAKDAYTPDLIAASDCMLGKIGYGTVSEALAYKLPFVFVRRDYFNEEPFLRNMLEVQSTS
;
A
#
# COMPACT_ATOMS: atom_id res chain seq x y z
N MET A 1 4.18 -7.74 -17.60
CA MET A 1 2.74 -8.02 -17.85
C MET A 1 2.26 -8.89 -16.70
N GLN A 2 1.18 -8.51 -16.02
CA GLN A 2 0.54 -9.36 -15.01
C GLN A 2 0.13 -10.68 -15.68
N PRO A 3 0.36 -11.85 -15.07
CA PRO A 3 -0.13 -13.10 -15.63
C PRO A 3 -1.65 -13.02 -15.80
N SER A 4 -2.13 -13.17 -17.03
CA SER A 4 -3.54 -13.15 -17.37
C SER A 4 -4.27 -14.25 -16.56
N GLY A 5 -5.13 -13.84 -15.62
CA GLY A 5 -5.98 -14.75 -14.84
C GLY A 5 -5.76 -14.76 -13.32
N TRP A 6 -4.80 -14.01 -12.79
CA TRP A 6 -4.66 -13.90 -11.34
C TRP A 6 -5.76 -13.00 -10.74
N LYS A 7 -6.69 -13.61 -9.99
CA LYS A 7 -7.71 -12.89 -9.21
C LYS A 7 -7.28 -12.83 -7.75
N LEU A 8 -7.52 -11.68 -7.11
CA LEU A 8 -7.38 -11.54 -5.67
C LEU A 8 -8.40 -12.43 -4.95
N LYS A 9 -7.98 -12.98 -3.82
CA LYS A 9 -8.79 -13.85 -2.97
C LYS A 9 -8.84 -13.30 -1.55
N GLU A 10 -9.93 -13.59 -0.87
CA GLU A 10 -10.15 -13.13 0.51
C GLU A 10 -9.09 -13.65 1.48
N ASP A 11 -8.62 -14.90 1.27
CA ASP A 11 -7.61 -15.61 2.07
C ASP A 11 -6.18 -15.09 1.89
N TYR A 12 -5.95 -14.09 1.02
CA TYR A 12 -4.66 -13.39 0.92
C TYR A 12 -4.44 -12.38 2.06
N LEU A 13 -5.49 -12.02 2.79
CA LEU A 13 -5.40 -11.19 3.99
C LEU A 13 -5.71 -12.02 5.24
N PRO A 14 -5.16 -11.65 6.41
CA PRO A 14 -5.57 -12.26 7.67
C PRO A 14 -7.07 -12.04 7.94
N SER A 15 -7.67 -12.94 8.72
CA SER A 15 -9.08 -12.82 9.10
C SER A 15 -9.39 -11.47 9.75
N GLY A 16 -10.44 -10.80 9.28
CA GLY A 16 -10.89 -9.50 9.79
C GLY A 16 -10.19 -8.28 9.20
N TRP A 17 -9.18 -8.46 8.35
CA TRP A 17 -8.49 -7.35 7.68
C TRP A 17 -9.29 -6.83 6.50
N LEU A 18 -9.25 -5.51 6.30
CA LEU A 18 -9.74 -4.82 5.12
C LEU A 18 -8.57 -4.20 4.37
N CYS A 19 -8.55 -4.34 3.05
CA CYS A 19 -7.57 -3.67 2.17
C CYS A 19 -8.27 -2.60 1.35
N LEU A 20 -7.86 -1.35 1.54
CA LEU A 20 -8.33 -0.23 0.73
C LEU A 20 -7.49 -0.16 -0.55
N VAL A 21 -8.12 -0.36 -1.72
CA VAL A 21 -7.43 -0.45 -3.01
C VAL A 21 -7.54 0.87 -3.76
N CYS A 22 -6.44 1.61 -3.78
CA CYS A 22 -6.29 2.85 -4.56
C CYS A 22 -6.16 2.55 -6.06
N GLY A 23 -6.91 3.25 -6.90
CA GLY A 23 -6.73 3.21 -8.36
C GLY A 23 -7.16 1.92 -9.05
N ALA A 24 -7.94 1.06 -8.38
CA ALA A 24 -8.55 -0.11 -9.01
C ALA A 24 -9.43 0.29 -10.20
N SER A 25 -9.43 -0.52 -11.25
CA SER A 25 -10.32 -0.26 -12.38
C SER A 25 -11.78 -0.57 -12.02
N ASN A 26 -12.73 0.14 -12.63
CA ASN A 26 -14.16 -0.11 -12.38
C ASN A 26 -14.57 -1.54 -12.74
N SER A 27 -13.94 -2.13 -13.76
CA SER A 27 -14.22 -3.48 -14.26
C SER A 27 -13.56 -4.63 -13.48
N GLU A 28 -12.70 -4.33 -12.52
CA GLU A 28 -11.98 -5.36 -11.75
C GLU A 28 -12.84 -5.94 -10.64
N GLU A 29 -13.17 -7.22 -10.65
CA GLU A 29 -13.87 -7.84 -9.52
C GLU A 29 -12.90 -8.04 -8.35
N LEU A 30 -13.22 -7.44 -7.20
CA LEU A 30 -12.47 -7.60 -5.96
C LEU A 30 -13.29 -8.40 -4.94
N PRO A 31 -12.65 -9.26 -4.13
CA PRO A 31 -13.33 -9.93 -3.02
C PRO A 31 -13.80 -8.92 -1.95
N PRO A 32 -14.76 -9.29 -1.08
CA PRO A 32 -15.45 -8.34 -0.19
C PRO A 32 -14.55 -7.57 0.78
N ASN A 33 -13.41 -8.16 1.18
CA ASN A 33 -12.43 -7.56 2.06
C ASN A 33 -11.41 -6.65 1.34
N PHE A 34 -11.54 -6.47 0.02
CA PHE A 34 -10.76 -5.52 -0.78
C PHE A 34 -11.69 -4.42 -1.29
N ILE A 35 -11.65 -3.27 -0.64
CA ILE A 35 -12.57 -2.15 -0.86
C ILE A 35 -11.96 -1.22 -1.90
N LYS A 36 -12.62 -1.07 -3.04
CA LYS A 36 -12.23 -0.06 -4.04
C LYS A 36 -12.47 1.34 -3.50
N LEU A 37 -11.45 2.17 -3.59
CA LEU A 37 -11.58 3.59 -3.27
C LEU A 37 -12.07 4.36 -4.49
N ALA A 38 -12.86 5.41 -4.22
CA ALA A 38 -13.25 6.36 -5.25
C ALA A 38 -12.01 7.10 -5.80
N LYS A 39 -12.05 7.51 -7.07
CA LYS A 39 -10.89 8.14 -7.74
C LYS A 39 -10.51 9.49 -7.13
N ASP A 40 -11.47 10.16 -6.53
CA ASP A 40 -11.38 11.46 -5.86
C ASP A 40 -11.25 11.33 -4.33
N ALA A 41 -11.13 10.11 -3.81
CA ALA A 41 -10.88 9.91 -2.40
C ALA A 41 -9.55 10.55 -2.00
N TYR A 42 -9.56 11.31 -0.90
CA TYR A 42 -8.36 11.95 -0.40
C TYR A 42 -7.49 10.92 0.32
N THR A 43 -6.48 10.39 -0.38
CA THR A 43 -5.58 9.34 0.11
C THR A 43 -5.01 9.60 1.51
N PRO A 44 -4.60 10.83 1.87
CA PRO A 44 -4.03 11.08 3.20
C PRO A 44 -4.99 10.78 4.37
N ASP A 45 -6.30 11.01 4.21
CA ASP A 45 -7.30 10.67 5.24
C ASP A 45 -7.41 9.15 5.42
N LEU A 46 -7.35 8.42 4.31
CA LEU A 46 -7.44 6.96 4.31
C LEU A 46 -6.19 6.33 4.92
N ILE A 47 -5.02 6.90 4.61
CA ILE A 47 -3.76 6.52 5.23
C ILE A 47 -3.88 6.75 6.74
N ALA A 48 -4.24 7.95 7.19
CA ALA A 48 -4.37 8.27 8.62
C ALA A 48 -5.33 7.34 9.39
N ALA A 49 -6.37 6.82 8.73
CA ALA A 49 -7.34 5.89 9.31
C ALA A 49 -6.92 4.41 9.23
N SER A 50 -5.81 4.08 8.58
CA SER A 50 -5.34 2.71 8.37
C SER A 50 -4.32 2.28 9.43
N ASP A 51 -4.30 0.99 9.77
CA ASP A 51 -3.32 0.43 10.69
C ASP A 51 -1.91 0.28 10.08
N CYS A 52 -1.84 0.11 8.76
CA CYS A 52 -0.59 0.01 8.02
C CYS A 52 -0.80 0.34 6.53
N MET A 53 0.30 0.62 5.85
CA MET A 53 0.34 0.82 4.40
C MET A 53 0.97 -0.39 3.70
N LEU A 54 0.44 -0.74 2.52
CA LEU A 54 1.01 -1.75 1.63
C LEU A 54 1.23 -1.14 0.24
N GLY A 55 2.43 -1.26 -0.33
CA GLY A 55 2.64 -0.73 -1.68
C GLY A 55 4.04 -0.85 -2.25
N LYS A 56 4.31 -0.04 -3.28
CA LYS A 56 5.65 0.12 -3.84
C LYS A 56 6.38 1.21 -3.09
N ILE A 57 7.65 0.98 -2.81
CA ILE A 57 8.51 2.01 -2.25
C ILE A 57 8.81 3.10 -3.29
N GLY A 58 8.71 4.34 -2.85
CA GLY A 58 8.94 5.54 -3.63
C GLY A 58 8.82 6.78 -2.74
N TYR A 59 9.24 7.94 -3.24
CA TYR A 59 9.28 9.17 -2.45
C TYR A 59 7.92 9.55 -1.85
N GLY A 60 6.85 9.49 -2.64
CA GLY A 60 5.50 9.83 -2.17
C GLY A 60 5.02 8.89 -1.06
N THR A 61 5.09 7.58 -1.30
CA THR A 61 4.63 6.58 -0.32
C THR A 61 5.46 6.58 0.95
N VAL A 62 6.78 6.80 0.86
CA VAL A 62 7.66 6.96 2.03
C VAL A 62 7.32 8.23 2.79
N SER A 63 7.12 9.35 2.09
CA SER A 63 6.74 10.62 2.72
C SER A 63 5.41 10.51 3.47
N GLU A 64 4.41 9.86 2.89
CA GLU A 64 3.11 9.65 3.54
C GLU A 64 3.22 8.72 4.75
N ALA A 65 3.93 7.58 4.61
CA ALA A 65 4.14 6.65 5.71
C ALA A 65 4.83 7.31 6.91
N LEU A 66 5.84 8.16 6.66
CA LEU A 66 6.53 8.94 7.69
C LEU A 66 5.64 10.00 8.31
N ALA A 67 4.87 10.73 7.49
CA ALA A 67 3.98 11.80 7.97
C ALA A 67 2.90 11.26 8.92
N TYR A 68 2.34 10.09 8.60
CA TYR A 68 1.29 9.44 9.41
C TYR A 68 1.83 8.41 10.41
N LYS A 69 3.16 8.20 10.46
CA LYS A 69 3.84 7.25 11.35
C LYS A 69 3.27 5.82 11.27
N LEU A 70 2.94 5.38 10.06
CA LEU A 70 2.37 4.06 9.84
C LEU A 70 3.42 3.04 9.44
N PRO A 71 3.31 1.78 9.93
CA PRO A 71 4.07 0.68 9.40
C PRO A 71 3.84 0.55 7.89
N PHE A 72 4.93 0.51 7.11
CA PHE A 72 4.86 0.37 5.66
C PHE A 72 5.44 -0.95 5.20
N VAL A 73 4.56 -1.84 4.73
CA VAL A 73 4.93 -3.07 4.05
C VAL A 73 5.14 -2.75 2.57
N PHE A 74 6.34 -2.98 2.04
CA PHE A 74 6.62 -2.65 0.65
C PHE A 74 7.16 -3.81 -0.16
N VAL A 75 6.88 -3.76 -1.47
CA VAL A 75 7.45 -4.67 -2.45
C VAL A 75 8.81 -4.12 -2.92
N ARG A 76 9.84 -4.96 -2.80
CA ARG A 76 11.22 -4.66 -3.24
C ARG A 76 11.28 -4.42 -4.75
N ARG A 77 12.17 -3.53 -5.19
CA ARG A 77 12.41 -3.18 -6.59
C ARG A 77 13.91 -3.23 -6.88
N ASP A 78 14.36 -4.35 -7.45
CA ASP A 78 15.79 -4.62 -7.66
C ASP A 78 16.54 -3.59 -8.52
N TYR A 79 15.83 -2.79 -9.32
CA TYR A 79 16.41 -1.76 -10.21
C TYR A 79 16.06 -0.33 -9.79
N PHE A 80 15.69 -0.11 -8.54
CA PHE A 80 15.41 1.23 -8.00
C PHE A 80 16.58 1.69 -7.12
N ASN A 81 17.47 2.49 -7.70
CA ASN A 81 18.72 2.92 -7.07
C ASN A 81 18.50 3.67 -5.75
N GLU A 82 17.37 4.36 -5.62
CA GLU A 82 17.03 5.17 -4.46
C GLU A 82 16.34 4.35 -3.35
N GLU A 83 15.98 3.09 -3.62
CA GLU A 83 15.36 2.19 -2.64
C GLU A 83 16.14 2.10 -1.32
N PRO A 84 17.47 1.86 -1.31
CA PRO A 84 18.21 1.67 -0.05
C PRO A 84 18.12 2.90 0.86
N PHE A 85 18.15 4.11 0.27
CA PHE A 85 18.06 5.35 1.02
C PHE A 85 16.66 5.57 1.60
N LEU A 86 15.63 5.29 0.81
CA LEU A 86 14.23 5.40 1.24
C LEU A 86 13.88 4.36 2.31
N ARG A 87 14.37 3.12 2.17
CA ARG A 87 14.25 2.08 3.19
C ARG A 87 14.91 2.53 4.49
N ASN A 88 16.15 3.02 4.43
CA ASN A 88 16.85 3.49 5.62
C ASN A 88 16.09 4.62 6.32
N MET A 89 15.45 5.52 5.56
CA MET A 89 14.63 6.59 6.13
C MET A 89 13.43 6.03 6.92
N LEU A 90 12.74 5.01 6.39
CA LEU A 90 11.65 4.33 7.09
C LEU A 90 12.15 3.64 8.37
N GLU A 91 13.23 2.86 8.28
CA GLU A 91 13.76 2.09 9.40
C GLU A 91 14.26 2.99 10.54
N VAL A 92 14.99 4.06 10.23
CA VAL A 92 15.54 4.98 11.24
C VAL A 92 14.44 5.78 11.92
N GLN A 93 13.47 6.31 11.16
CA GLN A 93 12.45 7.20 11.73
C GLN A 93 11.28 6.48 12.38
N SER A 94 11.02 5.21 12.05
CA SER A 94 10.04 4.39 12.78
C SER A 94 10.48 4.01 14.20
N THR A 95 11.73 4.29 14.58
CA THR A 95 12.30 3.92 15.89
C THR A 95 12.50 5.11 16.85
N SER A 96 12.00 6.31 16.51
CA SER A 96 12.18 7.55 17.29
C SER A 96 10.89 8.10 17.91
#